data_AF-A0A3N0HZK6-F1
#
_entry.id   AF-A0A3N0HZK6-F1
#
_cell.length_a   1.000
_cell.length_b   1.000
_cell.length_c   1.000
_cell.angle_alpha   90.00
_cell.angle_beta   90.00
_cell.angle_gamma   90.00
#
_symmetry.space_group_name_H-M   'P 1'
#
loop_
_entity.id
_entity.type
_entity.pdbx_description
1 polymer ?
#
loop_
_entity_poly.entity_id
_entity_poly.type
_entity_poly.pdbx_seq_one_letter_code
_entity_poly.pdbx_strand_id
1 'polypeptide(L)'
;MEFFTIHTYDREPEALSIDDAAQIHDQMIFEMGEDLVAKEYYRLLLEASIEYIDIRTKWAIQTKEENHAMNDTRTKKHNAVIYGLDELANYLCSMGYRCAWRDRIGYEKDGKYFRKRCGDFGCYLAFLASLSTR
;
A
#
# COMPACT_ATOMS: atom_id res chain seq x y z
N MET A 1 -19.30 -16.75 0.51
CA MET A 1 -18.31 -15.90 -0.17
C MET A 1 -19.07 -14.70 -0.73
N GLU A 2 -18.72 -13.51 -0.31
CA GLU A 2 -19.31 -12.28 -0.84
C GLU A 2 -18.56 -11.83 -2.09
N PHE A 3 -19.24 -11.13 -3.00
CA PHE A 3 -18.58 -10.51 -4.14
C PHE A 3 -17.97 -9.17 -3.70
N PHE A 4 -16.67 -9.00 -3.95
CA PHE A 4 -15.97 -7.74 -3.70
C PHE A 4 -16.09 -6.84 -4.92
N THR A 5 -16.69 -5.66 -4.73
CA THR A 5 -16.78 -4.62 -5.76
C THR A 5 -16.15 -3.33 -5.25
N ILE A 6 -15.72 -2.47 -6.18
CA ILE A 6 -15.21 -1.13 -5.85
C ILE A 6 -16.29 -0.35 -5.10
N HIS A 7 -17.55 -0.40 -5.56
CA HIS A 7 -18.67 0.30 -4.94
C HIS A 7 -18.98 -0.13 -3.50
N THR A 8 -18.71 -1.39 -3.15
CA THR A 8 -18.85 -1.87 -1.76
C THR A 8 -17.67 -1.44 -0.91
N TYR A 9 -16.45 -1.45 -1.47
CA TYR A 9 -15.24 -1.03 -0.78
C TYR A 9 -15.22 0.47 -0.50
N ASP A 10 -15.65 1.32 -1.45
CA ASP A 10 -15.67 2.79 -1.29
C ASP A 10 -16.62 3.27 -0.18
N ARG A 11 -17.51 2.41 0.33
CA ARG A 11 -18.41 2.71 1.46
C ARG A 11 -17.76 2.42 2.81
N GLU A 12 -16.63 1.73 2.84
CA GLU A 12 -15.91 1.46 4.08
C GLU A 12 -15.36 2.76 4.67
N PRO A 13 -15.42 2.95 5.99
CA PRO A 13 -14.85 4.13 6.63
C PRO A 13 -13.38 4.28 6.30
N GLU A 14 -12.99 5.48 5.83
CA GLU A 14 -11.61 5.83 5.48
C GLU A 14 -11.02 4.98 4.34
N ALA A 15 -11.87 4.41 3.46
CA ALA A 15 -11.41 3.73 2.26
C ALA A 15 -10.56 4.67 1.39
N LEU A 16 -9.43 4.18 0.91
CA LEU A 16 -8.66 4.87 -0.11
C LEU A 16 -9.26 4.51 -1.48
N SER A 17 -10.00 5.44 -2.10
CA SER A 17 -10.60 5.25 -3.41
C SER A 17 -9.53 4.94 -4.48
N ILE A 18 -9.92 4.26 -5.56
CA ILE A 18 -8.99 3.96 -6.67
C ILE A 18 -8.49 5.25 -7.32
N ASP A 19 -9.34 6.26 -7.47
CA ASP A 19 -8.96 7.55 -8.06
C ASP A 19 -7.95 8.28 -7.16
N ASP A 20 -8.14 8.26 -5.83
CA ASP A 20 -7.16 8.82 -4.90
C ASP A 20 -5.83 8.05 -4.95
N ALA A 21 -5.89 6.71 -4.97
CA ALA A 21 -4.70 5.89 -5.07
C ALA A 21 -3.93 6.16 -6.37
N ALA A 22 -4.62 6.35 -7.50
CA ALA A 22 -4.01 6.73 -8.76
C ALA A 22 -3.31 8.08 -8.69
N GLN A 23 -3.98 9.11 -8.18
CA GLN A 23 -3.38 10.44 -8.05
C GLN A 23 -2.20 10.47 -7.07
N ILE A 24 -2.26 9.70 -5.99
CA ILE A 24 -1.16 9.56 -5.03
C ILE A 24 0.03 8.88 -5.70
N HIS A 25 -0.21 7.82 -6.47
CA HIS A 25 0.83 7.11 -7.19
C HIS A 25 1.48 7.98 -8.28
N ASP A 26 0.70 8.77 -9.02
CA ASP A 26 1.23 9.73 -10.00
C ASP A 26 2.14 10.78 -9.34
N GLN A 27 1.75 11.29 -8.16
CA GLN A 27 2.57 12.22 -7.38
C GLN A 27 3.87 11.57 -6.89
N MET A 28 3.80 10.32 -6.41
CA MET A 28 4.97 9.54 -6.01
C MET A 28 5.94 9.36 -7.18
N ILE A 29 5.46 8.92 -8.35
CA ILE A 29 6.29 8.75 -9.55
C ILE A 29 6.91 10.07 -9.99
N PHE A 30 6.13 11.15 -9.98
CA PHE A 30 6.61 12.48 -10.35
C PHE A 30 7.78 12.94 -9.46
N GLU A 31 7.68 12.75 -8.15
CA GLU A 31 8.75 13.11 -7.21
C GLU A 31 9.98 12.19 -7.33
N MET A 32 9.80 10.90 -7.61
CA MET A 32 10.92 9.98 -7.84
C MET A 32 11.68 10.32 -9.13
N GLY A 33 10.97 10.68 -10.19
CA GLY A 33 11.54 10.92 -11.51
C GLY A 33 12.43 9.76 -11.98
N GLU A 34 13.66 10.09 -12.38
CA GLU A 34 14.66 9.12 -12.85
C GLU A 34 15.71 8.73 -11.80
N ASP A 35 15.49 9.09 -10.53
CA ASP A 35 16.41 8.78 -9.45
C ASP A 35 16.48 7.26 -9.21
N LEU A 36 17.67 6.68 -9.39
CA LEU A 36 17.89 5.24 -9.28
C LEU A 36 17.74 4.72 -7.84
N VAL A 37 18.09 5.52 -6.84
CA VAL A 37 17.95 5.15 -5.44
C VAL A 37 16.47 5.17 -5.05
N ALA A 38 15.73 6.20 -5.48
CA ALA A 38 14.27 6.24 -5.30
C ALA A 38 13.59 5.05 -5.97
N LYS A 39 13.99 4.70 -7.19
CA LYS A 39 13.48 3.51 -7.91
C LYS A 39 13.77 2.21 -7.18
N GLU A 40 14.90 2.10 -6.49
CA GLU A 40 15.21 0.92 -5.66
C GLU A 40 14.33 0.86 -4.41
N TYR A 41 14.11 1.97 -3.71
CA TYR A 41 13.14 2.03 -2.60
C TYR A 41 11.72 1.66 -3.07
N TYR A 42 11.32 2.15 -4.24
CA TYR A 42 10.04 1.78 -4.85
C TYR A 42 9.95 0.29 -5.20
N ARG A 43 11.03 -0.30 -5.72
CA ARG A 43 11.11 -1.74 -5.98
C ARG A 43 10.89 -2.55 -4.70
N LEU A 44 11.56 -2.18 -3.60
CA LEU A 44 11.40 -2.83 -2.29
C LEU A 44 9.98 -2.65 -1.73
N LEU A 45 9.38 -1.47 -1.88
CA LEU A 45 7.98 -1.22 -1.54
C LEU A 45 7.03 -2.12 -2.37
N LEU A 46 7.31 -2.30 -3.66
CA LEU A 46 6.51 -3.14 -4.54
C LEU A 46 6.62 -4.63 -4.15
N GLU A 47 7.80 -5.11 -3.77
CA GLU A 47 7.99 -6.47 -3.25
C GLU A 47 7.15 -6.70 -1.98
N ALA A 48 7.24 -5.79 -1.02
CA ALA A 48 6.42 -5.85 0.20
C ALA A 48 4.91 -5.82 -0.11
N SER A 49 4.52 -5.02 -1.11
CA SER A 49 3.14 -4.89 -1.58
C SER A 49 2.63 -6.19 -2.21
N ILE A 50 3.45 -6.87 -3.02
CA ILE A 50 3.13 -8.17 -3.63
C ILE A 50 2.95 -9.24 -2.56
N GLU A 51 3.84 -9.29 -1.57
CA GLU A 51 3.71 -10.23 -0.47
C GLU A 51 2.46 -9.97 0.38
N TYR A 52 2.11 -8.70 0.58
CA TYR A 52 0.96 -8.29 1.37
C TYR A 52 -0.37 -8.55 0.67
N ILE A 53 -0.48 -8.27 -0.64
CA ILE A 53 -1.72 -8.54 -1.37
C ILE A 53 -2.03 -10.04 -1.40
N ASP A 54 -1.01 -10.91 -1.50
CA ASP A 54 -1.18 -12.37 -1.42
C ASP A 54 -1.84 -12.80 -0.10
N ILE A 55 -1.31 -12.34 1.04
CA ILE A 55 -1.89 -12.72 2.34
C ILE A 55 -3.25 -12.05 2.59
N ARG A 56 -3.47 -10.83 2.09
CA ARG A 56 -4.73 -10.11 2.27
C ARG A 56 -5.87 -10.70 1.43
N THR A 57 -5.56 -11.16 0.22
CA THR A 57 -6.54 -11.84 -0.64
C THR A 57 -6.85 -13.25 -0.12
N LYS A 58 -5.85 -14.00 0.37
CA LYS A 58 -6.08 -15.26 1.11
C LYS A 58 -7.01 -15.06 2.30
N TRP A 59 -6.86 -13.96 3.03
CA TRP A 59 -7.71 -13.65 4.17
C TRP A 59 -9.21 -13.58 3.83
N ALA A 60 -9.54 -13.15 2.61
CA ALA A 60 -10.91 -13.02 2.13
C ALA A 60 -11.59 -14.36 1.79
N ILE A 61 -10.80 -15.41 1.55
CA ILE A 61 -11.29 -16.73 1.10
C ILE A 61 -11.06 -17.86 2.13
N GLN A 62 -10.20 -17.63 3.12
CA GLN A 62 -9.86 -18.58 4.18
C GLN A 62 -10.88 -18.59 5.32
N THR A 63 -10.85 -19.67 6.11
CA THR A 63 -11.61 -19.81 7.36
C THR A 63 -11.08 -18.87 8.45
N LYS A 64 -11.85 -18.71 9.54
CA LYS A 64 -11.44 -17.87 10.67
C LYS A 64 -10.21 -18.45 11.37
N GLU A 65 -10.12 -19.77 11.45
CA GLU A 65 -9.03 -20.52 12.08
C GLU A 65 -7.72 -20.34 11.31
N GLU A 66 -7.76 -20.47 9.99
CA GLU A 66 -6.60 -20.20 9.11
C GLU A 66 -6.14 -18.75 9.21
N ASN A 67 -7.09 -17.81 9.20
CA ASN A 67 -6.80 -16.39 9.38
C ASN A 67 -6.15 -16.09 10.74
N HIS A 68 -6.64 -16.72 11.81
CA HIS A 68 -6.06 -16.57 13.14
C HIS A 68 -4.61 -17.06 13.18
N ALA A 69 -4.32 -18.21 12.57
CA ALA A 69 -2.96 -18.75 12.48
C ALA A 69 -2.00 -17.85 11.67
N MET A 70 -2.52 -17.09 10.72
CA MET A 70 -1.72 -16.20 9.86
C MET A 70 -1.65 -14.74 10.36
N ASN A 71 -2.28 -14.40 11.49
CA ASN A 71 -2.45 -13.01 11.92
C ASN A 71 -1.12 -12.27 12.14
N ASP A 72 -0.14 -12.94 12.76
CA ASP A 72 1.19 -12.35 12.99
C ASP A 72 1.94 -12.15 11.67
N THR A 73 1.87 -13.13 10.77
CA THR A 73 2.47 -13.04 9.43
C THR A 73 1.84 -11.90 8.63
N ARG A 74 0.52 -11.74 8.68
CA ARG A 74 -0.18 -10.61 8.04
C ARG A 74 0.31 -9.29 8.61
N THR A 75 0.44 -9.19 9.93
CA THR A 75 0.90 -7.99 10.61
C THR A 75 2.32 -7.62 10.19
N LYS A 76 3.23 -8.60 10.09
CA LYS A 76 4.61 -8.40 9.60
C LYS A 76 4.64 -7.90 8.16
N LYS A 77 3.91 -8.54 7.24
CA LYS A 77 3.84 -8.13 5.84
C LYS A 77 3.24 -6.74 5.67
N HIS A 78 2.23 -6.42 6.46
CA HIS A 78 1.64 -5.07 6.48
C HIS A 78 2.65 -4.02 6.98
N ASN A 79 3.41 -4.33 8.04
CA ASN A 79 4.46 -3.44 8.53
C ASN A 79 5.53 -3.20 7.47
N ALA A 80 5.87 -4.21 6.67
CA ALA A 80 6.84 -4.05 5.58
C ALA A 80 6.36 -3.04 4.52
N VAL A 81 5.06 -3.03 4.18
CA VAL A 81 4.48 -2.01 3.29
C VAL A 81 4.59 -0.61 3.91
N ILE A 82 4.22 -0.46 5.18
CA ILE A 82 4.28 0.83 5.88
C ILE A 82 5.73 1.34 5.92
N TYR A 83 6.66 0.46 6.28
CA TYR A 83 8.09 0.76 6.30
C TYR A 83 8.60 1.18 4.92
N GLY A 84 8.23 0.47 3.85
CA GLY A 84 8.61 0.84 2.48
C GLY A 84 8.09 2.21 2.05
N LEU A 85 6.85 2.56 2.44
CA LEU A 85 6.29 3.90 2.20
C LEU A 85 7.06 4.98 2.96
N ASP A 86 7.37 4.72 4.22
CA ASP A 86 8.09 5.67 5.08
C ASP A 86 9.53 5.87 4.60
N GLU A 87 10.26 4.82 4.25
CA GLU A 87 11.63 4.90 3.74
C GLU A 87 11.72 5.67 2.42
N LEU A 88 10.82 5.39 1.48
CA LEU A 88 10.79 6.13 0.22
C LEU A 88 10.48 7.61 0.45
N ALA A 89 9.50 7.92 1.31
CA ALA A 89 9.17 9.30 1.66
C ALA A 89 10.34 10.00 2.37
N ASN A 90 10.96 9.36 3.36
CA ASN A 90 12.11 9.90 4.08
C ASN A 90 13.28 10.20 3.14
N TYR A 91 13.56 9.27 2.21
CA TYR A 91 14.59 9.46 1.20
C TYR A 91 14.29 10.69 0.32
N LEU A 92 13.10 10.75 -0.30
CA LEU A 92 12.71 11.87 -1.17
C LEU A 92 12.70 13.21 -0.40
N CYS A 93 12.21 13.22 0.83
CA CYS A 93 12.18 14.41 1.66
C CYS A 93 13.60 14.88 2.04
N SER A 94 14.54 13.94 2.25
CA SER A 94 15.96 14.28 2.46
C SER A 94 16.61 14.94 1.23
N MET A 95 16.06 14.68 0.03
CA MET A 95 16.47 15.30 -1.23
C MET A 95 15.74 16.63 -1.51
N GLY A 96 14.87 17.08 -0.61
CA GLY A 96 14.15 18.35 -0.72
C GLY A 96 12.78 18.26 -1.40
N TYR A 97 12.28 17.06 -1.71
CA TYR A 97 10.90 16.89 -2.19
C TYR A 97 9.88 17.08 -1.06
N ARG A 98 8.64 17.39 -1.43
CA ARG A 98 7.57 17.65 -0.45
C ARG A 98 7.00 16.37 0.15
N CYS A 99 6.98 15.26 -0.59
CA CYS A 99 6.39 13.99 -0.17
C CYS A 99 4.91 14.11 0.21
N ALA A 100 4.16 15.04 -0.39
CA ALA A 100 2.76 15.30 -0.02
C ALA A 100 1.85 14.07 -0.28
N TRP A 101 2.25 13.19 -1.19
CA TRP A 101 1.58 11.91 -1.43
C TRP A 101 1.56 11.05 -0.16
N ARG A 102 2.61 11.12 0.69
CA ARG A 102 2.71 10.36 1.93
C ARG A 102 1.71 10.87 2.97
N ASP A 103 1.54 12.18 3.07
CA ASP A 103 0.52 12.80 3.94
C ASP A 103 -0.90 12.43 3.51
N ARG A 104 -1.15 12.33 2.20
CA ARG A 104 -2.47 11.92 1.65
C ARG A 104 -2.84 10.49 2.01
N ILE A 105 -1.86 9.58 2.10
CA ILE A 105 -2.06 8.21 2.60
C ILE A 105 -2.27 8.24 4.13
N GLY A 106 -1.47 9.05 4.83
CA GLY A 106 -1.47 9.24 6.29
C GLY A 106 -0.60 8.21 7.04
N TYR A 107 -0.15 8.54 8.24
CA TYR A 107 0.81 7.71 8.98
C TYR A 107 0.14 6.85 10.03
N GLU A 108 0.65 5.62 10.22
CA GLU A 108 0.10 4.70 11.24
C GLU A 108 0.04 5.34 12.64
N LYS A 109 1.07 6.10 13.00
CA LYS A 109 1.16 6.80 14.29
C LYS A 109 0.00 7.78 14.54
N ASP A 110 -0.64 8.27 13.47
CA ASP A 110 -1.73 9.24 13.55
C ASP A 110 -3.10 8.56 13.67
N GLY A 111 -3.16 7.22 13.58
CA GLY A 111 -4.38 6.47 13.83
C GLY A 111 -4.46 5.12 13.11
N LYS A 112 -5.22 4.19 13.70
CA LYS A 112 -5.45 2.83 13.18
C LYS A 112 -6.02 2.78 11.75
N TYR A 113 -6.69 3.86 11.30
CA TYR A 113 -7.27 3.94 9.96
C TYR A 113 -6.19 4.14 8.89
N PHE A 114 -5.15 4.93 9.17
CA PHE A 114 -4.04 5.14 8.26
C PHE A 114 -3.23 3.87 8.04
N ARG A 115 -3.13 3.01 9.06
CA ARG A 115 -2.57 1.66 8.90
C ARG A 115 -3.28 0.91 7.76
N LYS A 116 -4.63 0.90 7.76
CA LYS A 116 -5.41 0.26 6.69
C LYS A 116 -5.16 0.92 5.34
N ARG A 117 -5.20 2.26 5.27
CA ARG A 117 -4.95 3.03 4.03
C ARG A 117 -3.58 2.76 3.42
N CYS A 118 -2.52 2.64 4.23
CA CYS A 118 -1.20 2.19 3.75
C CYS A 118 -1.27 0.80 3.10
N GLY A 119 -2.02 -0.11 3.73
CA GLY A 119 -2.25 -1.46 3.18
C GLY A 119 -3.08 -1.45 1.90
N ASP A 120 -4.09 -0.58 1.81
CA ASP A 120 -4.92 -0.39 0.61
C ASP A 120 -4.07 0.12 -0.55
N PHE A 121 -3.25 1.12 -0.30
CA PHE A 121 -2.32 1.65 -1.30
C PHE A 121 -1.29 0.61 -1.74
N GLY A 122 -0.71 -0.17 -0.82
CA GLY A 122 0.17 -1.29 -1.18
C GLY A 122 -0.53 -2.32 -2.08
N CYS A 123 -1.78 -2.69 -1.78
CA CYS A 123 -2.56 -3.58 -2.64
C CYS A 123 -2.81 -2.96 -4.03
N TYR A 124 -3.07 -1.66 -4.09
CA TYR A 124 -3.20 -0.93 -5.36
C TYR A 124 -1.92 -0.99 -6.21
N LEU A 125 -0.74 -0.79 -5.61
CA LEU A 125 0.55 -0.90 -6.32
C LEU A 125 0.75 -2.29 -6.91
N ALA A 126 0.53 -3.35 -6.12
CA ALA A 126 0.66 -4.72 -6.59
C ALA A 126 -0.37 -5.07 -7.68
N PHE A 127 -1.61 -4.59 -7.54
CA PHE A 127 -2.64 -4.71 -8.57
C PHE A 127 -2.21 -4.07 -9.89
N LEU A 128 -1.76 -2.81 -9.87
CA LEU A 128 -1.30 -2.14 -11.08
C LEU A 128 -0.09 -2.81 -11.71
N ALA A 129 0.88 -3.24 -10.90
CA ALA A 129 2.04 -3.97 -11.40
C ALA A 129 1.62 -5.26 -12.13
N SER A 130 0.66 -6.00 -11.57
CA SER A 130 0.13 -7.22 -12.20
C SER A 130 -0.56 -6.96 -13.54
N LEU A 131 -1.27 -5.83 -13.68
CA LEU A 131 -1.92 -5.44 -14.93
C LEU A 131 -0.94 -4.89 -15.98
N SER A 132 0.19 -4.34 -15.53
CA SER A 132 1.18 -3.70 -16.39
C SER A 132 2.09 -4.70 -17.11
N THR A 133 2.16 -5.95 -16.65
CA THR A 133 2.96 -7.04 -17.25
C THR A 133 2.18 -7.86 -18.29
N ARG A 134 1.21 -7.24 -18.95
CA ARG A 134 0.41 -7.83 -20.03
C ARG A 134 1.18 -7.98 -21.35
#